data_AF-A0A2D9TDV7-F1
#
_entry.id   AF-A0A2D9TDV7-F1
#
_cell.length_a   1.000
_cell.length_b   1.000
_cell.length_c   1.000
_cell.angle_alpha   90.00
_cell.angle_beta   90.00
_cell.angle_gamma   90.00
#
_symmetry.space_group_name_H-M   'P 1'
#
loop_
_entity.id
_entity.type
_entity.pdbx_description
1 polymer ?
#
loop_
_entity_poly.entity_id
_entity_poly.type
_entity_poly.pdbx_seq_one_letter_code
_entity_poly.pdbx_strand_id
1 'polypeptide(L)'
;MAIAFGVYASSNEPPTADPSAADPSTADPSAADPSAAAPAEGAGVAEAEAEGPSYSPFVVHTDHVTLPFHRISFKDVGMSLPEGESIVAYETLAEALSLDLQRELADISTEVRHQVEITDPNAHLACEGEHIYVDLWRAGRGWGYSLWSGCGEDDEFAHREVAWTAPLAEGIHQSIQPLSRDIATQLVAASRTGCFTRHC
;
A
#
# COMPACT_ATOMS: atom_id res chain seq x y z
N MET A 1 -39.11 -12.38 53.70
CA MET A 1 -38.62 -13.44 54.61
C MET A 1 -37.15 -13.69 54.27
N ALA A 2 -36.33 -13.88 55.31
CA ALA A 2 -34.91 -13.52 55.47
C ALA A 2 -33.86 -14.16 54.51
N ILE A 3 -32.82 -13.41 54.07
CA ILE A 3 -31.38 -13.33 54.52
C ILE A 3 -30.60 -14.65 54.26
N ALA A 4 -29.48 -14.72 53.51
CA ALA A 4 -28.16 -14.25 53.95
C ALA A 4 -27.07 -14.10 52.86
N PHE A 5 -26.18 -13.13 53.13
CA PHE A 5 -24.89 -12.84 52.51
C PHE A 5 -23.81 -13.85 52.90
N GLY A 6 -22.79 -14.01 52.05
CA GLY A 6 -21.51 -14.64 52.41
C GLY A 6 -20.33 -13.87 51.80
N VAL A 7 -19.68 -13.05 52.62
CA VAL A 7 -18.40 -12.38 52.35
C VAL A 7 -17.34 -13.11 53.18
N TYR A 8 -16.18 -13.41 52.60
CA TYR A 8 -14.96 -13.62 53.37
C TYR A 8 -13.82 -12.81 52.73
N ALA A 9 -13.30 -11.87 53.51
CA ALA A 9 -12.05 -11.17 53.30
C ALA A 9 -11.06 -11.60 54.42
N SER A 10 -9.79 -11.82 54.06
CA SER A 10 -8.61 -11.78 54.96
C SER A 10 -7.38 -11.91 54.06
N SER A 11 -6.72 -10.81 53.69
CA SER A 11 -5.71 -10.06 54.47
C SER A 11 -4.44 -10.89 54.72
N ASN A 12 -3.34 -10.52 54.05
CA ASN A 12 -2.01 -10.55 54.63
C ASN A 12 -0.99 -9.76 53.78
N GLU A 13 -0.62 -8.58 54.29
CA GLU A 13 0.64 -7.85 54.06
C GLU A 13 0.97 -7.14 55.40
N PRO A 14 2.19 -6.61 55.65
CA PRO A 14 3.57 -7.04 55.34
C PRO A 14 4.44 -7.03 56.64
N PRO A 15 5.80 -7.05 56.61
CA PRO A 15 6.53 -5.77 56.52
C PRO A 15 7.90 -5.77 55.81
N THR A 16 8.28 -4.53 55.48
CA THR A 16 9.53 -3.88 55.06
C THR A 16 10.85 -4.25 55.78
N ALA A 17 11.98 -4.21 55.07
CA ALA A 17 13.08 -3.23 55.23
C ALA A 17 14.39 -3.61 54.47
N ASP A 18 14.81 -2.73 53.55
CA ASP A 18 16.20 -2.41 53.11
C ASP A 18 17.02 -1.88 54.33
N PRO A 19 18.39 -1.74 54.38
CA PRO A 19 19.28 -1.18 53.34
C PRO A 19 20.76 -1.69 53.30
N SER A 20 21.54 -1.22 52.29
CA SER A 20 22.99 -0.84 52.31
C SER A 20 23.68 -1.29 51.00
N ALA A 21 24.14 -0.47 50.04
CA ALA A 21 25.06 0.69 50.06
C ALA A 21 26.36 0.41 50.85
N ALA A 22 27.59 0.59 50.39
CA ALA A 22 28.20 1.14 49.17
C ALA A 22 29.67 0.64 49.10
N ASP A 23 30.30 0.63 47.92
CA ASP A 23 31.45 1.50 47.53
C ASP A 23 32.82 0.78 47.58
N PRO A 24 33.93 1.35 47.06
CA PRO A 24 34.27 1.61 45.66
C PRO A 24 35.60 0.90 45.28
N SER A 25 36.00 0.96 44.02
CA SER A 25 37.44 0.90 43.70
C SER A 25 37.78 1.87 42.59
N THR A 26 38.36 2.98 43.03
CA THR A 26 39.10 3.99 42.28
C THR A 26 40.54 3.54 42.07
N ALA A 27 41.08 3.78 40.86
CA ALA A 27 42.45 4.19 40.54
C ALA A 27 42.62 4.13 39.01
N ASP A 28 43.25 5.03 38.28
CA ASP A 28 43.71 6.43 38.42
C ASP A 28 44.11 6.84 36.96
N PRO A 29 44.58 8.07 36.62
CA PRO A 29 44.22 8.72 35.38
C PRO A 29 45.39 8.60 34.37
N SER A 30 45.11 8.84 33.11
CA SER A 30 46.17 9.34 32.23
C SER A 30 45.58 10.44 31.38
N ALA A 31 45.81 11.65 31.88
CA ALA A 31 45.76 12.85 31.09
C ALA A 31 46.95 12.86 30.13
N ALA A 32 46.67 13.03 28.84
CA ALA A 32 47.56 13.66 27.89
C ALA A 32 46.71 14.59 27.01
N ASP A 33 47.25 15.80 26.85
CA ASP A 33 46.66 17.10 26.48
C ASP A 33 46.21 17.24 25.01
N PRO A 34 45.65 18.39 24.56
CA PRO A 34 44.61 18.45 23.56
C PRO A 34 45.21 18.93 22.23
N SER A 35 44.53 18.68 21.12
CA SER A 35 44.67 19.58 19.98
C SER A 35 43.33 19.72 19.31
N ALA A 36 42.85 20.96 19.41
CA ALA A 36 41.67 21.48 18.78
C ALA A 36 41.70 21.25 17.26
N ALA A 37 40.63 20.67 16.73
CA ALA A 37 40.10 21.00 15.42
C ALA A 37 38.56 20.91 15.52
N ALA A 38 37.92 21.96 15.03
CA ALA A 38 36.50 22.30 15.17
C ALA A 38 35.52 21.21 14.66
N PRO A 39 34.22 21.27 15.05
CA PRO A 39 33.25 20.26 14.66
C PRO A 39 32.88 20.44 13.19
N ALA A 40 33.03 19.39 12.39
CA ALA A 40 32.32 19.28 11.14
C ALA A 40 30.95 18.66 11.44
N GLU A 41 29.93 19.46 11.15
CA GLU A 41 28.52 19.18 11.25
C GLU A 41 28.11 17.87 10.60
N GLY A 42 26.99 17.35 11.08
CA GLY A 42 26.46 16.05 10.75
C GLY A 42 26.25 15.82 9.26
N ALA A 43 26.73 14.67 8.81
CA ALA A 43 26.03 13.90 7.79
C ALA A 43 25.38 12.72 8.53
N GLY A 44 24.35 13.04 9.32
CA GLY A 44 23.32 12.05 9.58
C GLY A 44 22.82 11.64 8.21
N VAL A 45 23.03 10.39 7.83
CA VAL A 45 22.29 9.80 6.73
C VAL A 45 20.85 9.89 7.20
N ALA A 46 20.13 10.89 6.72
CA ALA A 46 18.69 10.91 6.84
C ALA A 46 18.24 9.61 6.16
N GLU A 47 17.86 8.65 6.98
CA GLU A 47 17.02 7.54 6.57
C GLU A 47 15.81 8.23 5.97
N ALA A 48 15.75 8.28 4.63
CA ALA A 48 14.62 8.84 3.93
C ALA A 48 13.42 8.07 4.45
N GLU A 49 12.53 8.74 5.20
CA GLU A 49 11.23 8.17 5.54
C GLU A 49 10.66 7.64 4.24
N ALA A 50 10.48 6.32 4.15
CA ALA A 50 9.92 5.70 2.97
C ALA A 50 8.58 6.39 2.73
N GLU A 51 8.49 7.18 1.66
CA GLU A 51 7.25 7.84 1.29
C GLU A 51 6.19 6.72 1.23
N GLY A 52 5.16 6.86 2.07
CA GLY A 52 4.10 5.87 2.16
C GLY A 52 3.43 5.68 0.80
N PRO A 53 2.63 4.60 0.64
CA PRO A 53 1.91 4.37 -0.61
C PRO A 53 1.07 5.61 -0.98
N SER A 54 1.12 5.98 -2.26
CA SER A 54 0.34 7.09 -2.81
C SER A 54 -0.86 6.53 -3.58
N TYR A 55 -1.98 7.24 -3.59
CA TYR A 55 -3.21 6.77 -4.23
C TYR A 55 -3.59 7.70 -5.39
N SER A 56 -3.99 7.10 -6.50
CA SER A 56 -4.50 7.82 -7.66
C SER A 56 -5.86 8.47 -7.37
N PRO A 57 -6.10 9.73 -7.79
CA PRO A 57 -7.44 10.30 -7.75
C PRO A 57 -8.33 9.78 -8.89
N PHE A 58 -7.81 9.03 -9.86
CA PHE A 58 -8.59 8.50 -10.98
C PHE A 58 -9.13 7.10 -10.66
N VAL A 59 -10.45 6.94 -10.80
CA VAL A 59 -11.19 5.73 -10.48
C VAL A 59 -12.00 5.29 -11.69
N VAL A 60 -11.92 4.01 -12.05
CA VAL A 60 -12.79 3.42 -13.08
C VAL A 60 -14.04 2.89 -12.40
N HIS A 61 -15.20 3.45 -12.75
CA HIS A 61 -16.50 2.94 -12.34
C HIS A 61 -17.00 1.97 -13.40
N THR A 62 -17.58 0.86 -12.96
CA THR A 62 -18.11 -0.19 -13.82
C THR A 62 -19.57 -0.47 -13.50
N ASP A 63 -20.44 -0.35 -14.49
CA ASP A 63 -21.82 -0.79 -14.42
C ASP A 63 -21.97 -2.07 -15.23
N HIS A 64 -22.22 -3.18 -14.52
CA HIS A 64 -22.40 -4.51 -15.09
C HIS A 64 -23.26 -5.36 -14.17
N VAL A 65 -24.14 -6.18 -14.76
CA VAL A 65 -25.03 -7.06 -13.98
C VAL A 65 -24.28 -8.26 -13.39
N THR A 66 -23.16 -8.67 -13.98
CA THR A 66 -22.46 -9.92 -13.60
C THR A 66 -21.07 -9.74 -13.01
N LEU A 67 -20.56 -8.51 -12.90
CA LEU A 67 -19.29 -8.29 -12.21
C LEU A 67 -19.58 -8.13 -10.72
N PRO A 68 -18.79 -8.75 -9.83
CA PRO A 68 -18.96 -8.57 -8.40
C PRO A 68 -18.42 -7.22 -7.90
N PHE A 69 -17.95 -6.34 -8.79
CA PHE A 69 -17.36 -5.06 -8.47
C PHE A 69 -17.88 -3.93 -9.35
N HIS A 70 -17.89 -2.72 -8.79
CA HIS A 70 -18.34 -1.49 -9.44
C HIS A 70 -17.26 -0.41 -9.50
N ARG A 71 -16.09 -0.67 -8.89
CA ARG A 71 -15.02 0.30 -8.75
C ARG A 71 -13.65 -0.34 -8.93
N ILE A 72 -12.74 0.38 -9.58
CA ILE A 72 -11.32 0.05 -9.67
C ILE A 72 -10.50 1.29 -9.30
N SER A 73 -9.60 1.16 -8.32
CA SER A 73 -8.68 2.24 -7.92
C SER A 73 -7.22 1.81 -8.02
N PHE A 74 -6.32 2.78 -8.07
CA PHE A 74 -4.89 2.55 -8.28
C PHE A 74 -4.08 3.10 -7.11
N LYS A 75 -3.07 2.34 -6.71
CA LYS A 75 -2.15 2.66 -5.62
C LYS A 75 -0.70 2.50 -6.10
N ASP A 76 0.10 3.52 -5.86
CA ASP A 76 1.55 3.48 -6.01
C ASP A 76 2.15 2.65 -4.88
N VAL A 77 2.85 1.58 -5.22
CA VAL A 77 3.70 0.83 -4.29
C VAL A 77 5.17 0.78 -4.74
N GLY A 78 5.54 1.58 -5.74
CA GLY A 78 6.91 1.62 -6.26
C GLY A 78 7.05 2.03 -7.73
N MET A 79 6.14 2.86 -8.27
CA MET A 79 6.31 3.45 -9.60
C MET A 79 7.39 4.53 -9.62
N SER A 80 7.57 5.23 -8.49
CA SER A 80 8.60 6.26 -8.27
C SER A 80 8.62 7.32 -9.38
N LEU A 81 7.44 7.74 -9.84
CA LEU A 81 7.29 8.78 -10.84
C LEU A 81 7.23 10.17 -10.16
N PRO A 82 7.80 11.21 -10.79
CA PRO A 82 7.54 12.59 -10.37
C PRO A 82 6.04 12.89 -10.33
N GLU A 83 5.57 13.73 -9.40
CA GLU A 83 4.13 14.02 -9.20
C GLU A 83 3.38 14.39 -10.49
N GLY A 84 3.94 15.25 -11.33
CA GLY A 84 3.32 15.62 -12.61
C GLY A 84 3.24 14.46 -13.61
N GLU A 85 4.20 13.53 -13.55
CA GLU A 85 4.21 12.33 -14.40
C GLU A 85 3.28 11.24 -13.87
N SER A 86 3.14 11.11 -12.55
CA SER A 86 2.26 10.12 -11.93
C SER A 86 0.79 10.43 -12.22
N ILE A 87 0.37 11.70 -12.18
CA ILE A 87 -0.99 12.12 -12.55
C ILE A 87 -1.30 11.71 -13.99
N VAL A 88 -0.41 12.03 -14.93
CA VAL A 88 -0.58 11.66 -16.35
C VAL A 88 -0.60 10.14 -16.54
N ALA A 89 0.24 9.41 -15.80
CA ALA A 89 0.27 7.96 -15.83
C ALA A 89 -1.06 7.37 -15.36
N TYR A 90 -1.58 7.83 -14.23
CA TYR A 90 -2.84 7.34 -13.68
C TYR A 90 -4.06 7.65 -14.54
N GLU A 91 -4.16 8.88 -15.04
CA GLU A 91 -5.24 9.27 -15.94
C GLU A 91 -5.22 8.39 -17.19
N THR A 92 -4.05 8.25 -17.82
CA THR A 92 -3.87 7.43 -19.01
C THR A 92 -4.20 5.96 -18.76
N LEU A 93 -3.77 5.41 -17.62
CA LEU A 93 -4.06 4.03 -17.25
C LEU A 93 -5.55 3.81 -17.03
N ALA A 94 -6.22 4.70 -16.30
CA ALA A 94 -7.65 4.59 -16.02
C ALA A 94 -8.47 4.69 -17.32
N GLU A 95 -8.15 5.63 -18.21
CA GLU A 95 -8.81 5.76 -19.51
C GLU A 95 -8.56 4.54 -20.41
N ALA A 96 -7.31 4.09 -20.51
CA ALA A 96 -6.96 2.94 -21.32
C ALA A 96 -7.64 1.66 -20.79
N LEU A 97 -7.65 1.44 -19.47
CA LEU A 97 -8.33 0.30 -18.85
C LEU A 97 -9.83 0.34 -19.08
N SER A 98 -10.47 1.51 -18.92
CA SER A 98 -11.88 1.73 -19.22
C SER A 98 -12.22 1.30 -20.66
N LEU A 99 -11.42 1.74 -21.63
CA LEU A 99 -11.59 1.38 -23.04
C LEU A 99 -11.32 -0.11 -23.31
N ASP A 100 -10.30 -0.71 -22.69
CA ASP A 100 -9.99 -2.13 -22.85
C ASP A 100 -11.10 -3.02 -22.26
N LEU A 101 -11.67 -2.66 -21.11
CA LEU A 101 -12.80 -3.37 -20.51
C LEU A 101 -14.05 -3.33 -21.40
N GLN A 102 -14.41 -2.16 -21.95
CA GLN A 102 -15.54 -2.03 -22.88
C GLN A 102 -15.36 -2.85 -24.17
N ARG A 103 -14.12 -3.09 -24.61
CA ARG A 103 -13.84 -3.93 -25.80
C ARG A 103 -14.02 -5.41 -25.50
N GLU A 104 -13.62 -5.85 -24.32
CA GLU A 104 -13.57 -7.28 -23.97
C GLU A 104 -14.88 -7.80 -23.34
N LEU A 105 -15.70 -6.91 -22.77
CA LEU A 105 -16.97 -7.25 -22.13
C LEU A 105 -18.12 -6.51 -22.86
N ALA A 106 -18.98 -7.28 -23.54
CA ALA A 106 -19.99 -6.72 -24.45
C ALA A 106 -21.09 -5.89 -23.76
N ASP A 107 -21.31 -6.07 -22.46
CA ASP A 107 -22.42 -5.47 -21.71
C ASP A 107 -21.94 -4.59 -20.54
N ILE A 108 -20.68 -4.16 -20.53
CA ILE A 108 -20.14 -3.24 -19.51
C ILE A 108 -20.23 -1.80 -19.97
N SER A 109 -20.68 -0.93 -19.06
CA SER A 109 -20.46 0.51 -19.17
C SER A 109 -19.37 0.91 -18.17
N THR A 110 -18.40 1.69 -18.63
CA THR A 110 -17.33 2.18 -17.75
C THR A 110 -17.17 3.69 -17.87
N GLU A 111 -16.82 4.32 -16.74
CA GLU A 111 -16.61 5.77 -16.65
C GLU A 111 -15.37 6.03 -15.77
N VAL A 112 -14.47 6.91 -16.22
CA VAL A 112 -13.36 7.39 -15.40
C VAL A 112 -13.80 8.62 -14.64
N ARG A 113 -13.65 8.61 -13.32
CA ARG A 113 -13.96 9.75 -12.44
C ARG A 113 -12.74 10.18 -11.66
N HIS A 114 -12.55 11.48 -11.56
CA HIS A 114 -11.56 12.07 -10.66
C HIS A 114 -12.20 12.30 -9.28
N GLN A 115 -11.72 11.60 -8.26
CA GLN A 115 -12.23 11.59 -6.89
C GLN A 115 -11.06 11.79 -5.92
N VAL A 116 -10.89 13.00 -5.40
CA VAL A 116 -9.76 13.33 -4.53
C VAL A 116 -9.88 12.64 -3.17
N GLU A 117 -11.09 12.34 -2.73
CA GLU A 117 -11.36 11.69 -1.45
C GLU A 117 -10.75 10.28 -1.38
N ILE A 118 -10.60 9.60 -2.52
CA ILE A 118 -9.99 8.27 -2.58
C ILE A 118 -8.47 8.32 -2.40
N THR A 119 -7.85 9.50 -2.41
CA THR A 119 -6.41 9.60 -2.17
C THR A 119 -6.05 9.52 -0.69
N ASP A 120 -7.03 9.67 0.21
CA ASP A 120 -6.84 9.47 1.65
C ASP A 120 -6.64 7.98 1.94
N PRO A 121 -5.51 7.56 2.55
CA PRO A 121 -5.31 6.16 2.96
C PRO A 121 -6.44 5.60 3.83
N ASN A 122 -7.14 6.46 4.59
CA ASN A 122 -8.27 6.03 5.41
C ASN A 122 -9.49 5.58 4.58
N ALA A 123 -9.59 6.00 3.31
CA ALA A 123 -10.63 5.55 2.38
C ALA A 123 -10.46 4.08 1.94
N HIS A 124 -9.32 3.45 2.27
CA HIS A 124 -8.98 2.07 1.88
C HIS A 124 -8.93 1.09 3.07
N LEU A 125 -9.27 1.55 4.29
CA LEU A 125 -9.20 0.71 5.49
C LEU A 125 -10.29 -0.37 5.57
N ALA A 126 -11.41 -0.15 4.87
CA ALA A 126 -12.47 -1.13 4.73
C ALA A 126 -12.47 -1.61 3.28
N CYS A 127 -11.77 -2.72 3.00
CA CYS A 127 -11.85 -3.28 1.67
C CYS A 127 -13.29 -3.73 1.38
N GLU A 128 -13.91 -3.08 0.41
CA GLU A 128 -15.29 -3.36 0.00
C GLU A 128 -15.28 -4.51 -1.00
N GLY A 129 -16.21 -5.48 -0.85
CA GLY A 129 -16.31 -6.62 -1.76
C GLY A 129 -16.72 -6.26 -3.19
N GLU A 130 -17.00 -4.98 -3.46
CA GLU A 130 -17.37 -4.44 -4.78
C GLU A 130 -16.28 -3.52 -5.38
N HIS A 131 -15.05 -3.61 -4.89
CA HIS A 131 -13.93 -2.76 -5.28
C HIS A 131 -12.68 -3.59 -5.61
N ILE A 132 -12.13 -3.39 -6.81
CA ILE A 132 -10.79 -3.89 -7.18
C ILE A 132 -9.71 -2.85 -6.87
N TYR A 133 -8.68 -3.27 -6.16
CA TYR A 133 -7.48 -2.48 -5.90
C TYR A 133 -6.36 -2.91 -6.85
N VAL A 134 -5.70 -1.93 -7.47
CA VAL A 134 -4.56 -2.14 -8.36
C VAL A 134 -3.32 -1.51 -7.74
N ASP A 135 -2.43 -2.34 -7.23
CA ASP A 135 -1.11 -1.91 -6.75
C ASP A 135 -0.15 -1.86 -7.94
N LEU A 136 0.62 -0.79 -8.09
CA LEU A 136 1.46 -0.52 -9.25
C LEU A 136 2.91 -0.25 -8.86
N TRP A 137 3.85 -0.81 -9.63
CA TRP A 137 5.29 -0.58 -9.43
C TRP A 137 6.09 -0.60 -10.73
N ARG A 138 7.36 -0.16 -10.65
CA ARG A 138 8.36 -0.35 -11.71
C ARG A 138 8.92 -1.77 -11.70
N ALA A 139 8.82 -2.46 -12.82
CA ALA A 139 9.39 -3.79 -13.01
C ALA A 139 10.43 -3.79 -14.14
N GLY A 140 11.71 -3.66 -13.78
CA GLY A 140 12.81 -3.61 -14.76
C GLY A 140 12.63 -2.47 -15.78
N ARG A 141 12.35 -2.83 -17.04
CA ARG A 141 12.07 -1.86 -18.12
C ARG A 141 10.58 -1.56 -18.35
N GLY A 142 9.69 -2.24 -17.62
CA GLY A 142 8.25 -2.10 -17.75
C GLY A 142 7.56 -1.79 -16.43
N TRP A 143 6.39 -2.39 -16.27
CA TRP A 143 5.48 -2.12 -15.15
C TRP A 143 5.10 -3.43 -14.49
N GLY A 144 4.91 -3.39 -13.18
CA GLY A 144 4.28 -4.48 -12.45
C GLY A 144 2.97 -4.02 -11.83
N TYR A 145 2.06 -4.97 -11.66
CA TYR A 145 0.82 -4.74 -10.95
C TYR A 145 0.36 -5.99 -10.19
N SER A 146 -0.43 -5.77 -9.14
CA SER A 146 -1.24 -6.80 -8.53
C SER A 146 -2.69 -6.35 -8.41
N LEU A 147 -3.61 -7.31 -8.52
CA LEU A 147 -5.05 -7.09 -8.43
C LEU A 147 -5.60 -7.77 -7.19
N TRP A 148 -6.40 -7.01 -6.46
CA TRP A 148 -6.96 -7.43 -5.18
C TRP A 148 -8.45 -7.17 -5.15
N SER A 149 -9.24 -8.12 -4.64
CA SER A 149 -10.66 -7.91 -4.35
C SER A 149 -10.94 -7.55 -2.89
N GLY A 150 -9.88 -7.37 -2.10
CA GLY A 150 -9.93 -7.30 -0.65
C GLY A 150 -8.59 -6.92 -0.04
N CYS A 151 -8.53 -6.92 1.29
CA CYS A 151 -7.35 -6.48 2.07
C CYS A 151 -6.48 -7.67 2.52
N GLY A 152 -6.97 -8.89 2.42
CA GLY A 152 -6.27 -10.10 2.85
C GLY A 152 -5.28 -10.57 1.78
N GLU A 153 -4.24 -11.28 2.21
CA GLU A 153 -3.28 -11.92 1.29
C GLU A 153 -3.94 -12.92 0.33
N ASP A 154 -5.06 -13.50 0.75
CA ASP A 154 -5.85 -14.42 -0.08
C ASP A 154 -6.68 -13.68 -1.14
N ASP A 155 -6.83 -12.36 -1.05
CA ASP A 155 -7.60 -11.55 -2.00
C ASP A 155 -6.75 -11.10 -3.21
N GLU A 156 -5.43 -11.35 -3.22
CA GLU A 156 -4.58 -11.13 -4.39
C GLU A 156 -4.85 -12.23 -5.44
N PHE A 157 -5.46 -11.87 -6.56
CA PHE A 157 -5.82 -12.84 -7.61
C PHE A 157 -4.99 -12.70 -8.89
N ALA A 158 -4.18 -11.65 -9.00
CA ALA A 158 -3.19 -11.52 -10.04
C ALA A 158 -1.98 -10.74 -9.53
N HIS A 159 -0.78 -11.16 -9.92
CA HIS A 159 0.48 -10.47 -9.67
C HIS A 159 1.37 -10.67 -10.89
N ARG A 160 1.63 -9.61 -11.65
CA ARG A 160 2.29 -9.73 -12.96
C ARG A 160 3.24 -8.58 -13.24
N GLU A 161 4.24 -8.88 -14.06
CA GLU A 161 5.13 -7.90 -14.66
C GLU A 161 4.92 -7.89 -16.18
N VAL A 162 4.74 -6.69 -16.73
CA VAL A 162 4.53 -6.44 -18.14
C VAL A 162 5.76 -5.73 -18.69
N ALA A 163 6.53 -6.44 -19.50
CA ALA A 163 7.74 -5.90 -20.10
C ALA A 163 7.41 -4.79 -21.11
N TRP A 164 8.18 -3.71 -21.05
CA TRP A 164 8.20 -2.65 -22.06
C TRP A 164 9.63 -2.55 -22.62
N THR A 165 9.75 -2.63 -23.94
CA THR A 165 11.05 -2.71 -24.62
C THR A 165 11.48 -1.42 -25.28
N ALA A 166 10.54 -0.48 -25.48
CA ALA A 166 10.83 0.81 -26.05
C ALA A 166 11.50 1.74 -25.01
N PRO A 167 12.33 2.71 -25.43
CA PRO A 167 12.88 3.71 -24.52
C PRO A 167 11.77 4.45 -23.77
N LEU A 168 11.96 4.72 -22.48
CA LEU A 168 11.03 5.55 -21.69
C LEU A 168 10.81 6.95 -22.28
N ALA A 169 11.77 7.43 -23.09
CA ALA A 169 11.67 8.66 -23.84
C ALA A 169 10.55 8.64 -24.91
N GLU A 170 10.05 7.47 -25.30
CA GLU A 170 8.86 7.34 -26.17
C GLU A 170 7.54 7.67 -25.42
N GLY A 171 7.63 7.98 -24.12
CA GLY A 171 6.57 8.62 -23.34
C GLY A 171 5.72 7.63 -22.54
N ILE A 172 5.29 8.10 -21.36
CA ILE A 172 4.48 7.33 -20.40
C ILE A 172 3.26 6.69 -21.07
N HIS A 173 2.55 7.43 -21.94
CA HIS A 173 1.35 6.95 -22.61
C HIS A 173 1.55 5.63 -23.37
N GLN A 174 2.65 5.50 -24.12
CA GLN A 174 2.91 4.31 -24.92
C GLN A 174 3.27 3.12 -24.03
N SER A 175 4.00 3.38 -22.95
CA SER A 175 4.40 2.34 -22.00
C SER A 175 3.26 1.78 -21.17
N ILE A 176 2.16 2.52 -20.99
CA ILE A 176 1.01 2.11 -20.17
C ILE A 176 0.04 1.21 -20.93
N GLN A 177 -0.05 1.33 -22.26
CA GLN A 177 -1.03 0.57 -23.03
C GLN A 177 -0.89 -0.96 -22.88
N PRO A 178 0.32 -1.56 -22.84
CA PRO A 178 0.45 -2.99 -22.55
C PRO A 178 0.00 -3.36 -21.14
N LEU A 179 0.23 -2.48 -20.17
CA LEU A 179 -0.19 -2.67 -18.78
C LEU A 179 -1.73 -2.67 -18.68
N SER A 180 -2.42 -1.69 -19.26
CA SER A 180 -3.89 -1.61 -19.23
C SER A 180 -4.54 -2.85 -19.84
N ARG A 181 -4.01 -3.30 -20.99
CA ARG A 181 -4.52 -4.48 -21.69
C ARG A 181 -4.33 -5.76 -20.88
N ASP A 182 -3.19 -5.91 -20.22
CA ASP A 182 -2.91 -7.08 -19.41
C ASP A 182 -3.81 -7.12 -18.16
N ILE A 183 -4.02 -5.98 -17.50
CA ILE A 183 -4.98 -5.84 -16.39
C ILE A 183 -6.40 -6.20 -16.84
N ALA A 184 -6.87 -5.63 -17.96
CA ALA A 184 -8.20 -5.95 -18.51
C ALA A 184 -8.34 -7.45 -18.80
N THR A 185 -7.29 -8.07 -19.35
CA THR A 185 -7.26 -9.52 -19.62
C THR A 185 -7.42 -10.34 -18.33
N GLN A 186 -6.74 -9.96 -17.23
CA GLN A 186 -6.89 -10.66 -15.95
C GLN A 186 -8.28 -10.47 -15.34
N LEU A 187 -8.85 -9.27 -15.39
CA LEU A 187 -10.20 -9.00 -14.89
C LEU A 187 -11.26 -9.78 -15.64
N VAL A 188 -11.14 -9.87 -16.98
CA VAL A 188 -12.02 -10.68 -17.81
C VAL A 188 -11.87 -12.17 -17.50
N ALA A 189 -10.64 -12.65 -17.30
CA ALA A 189 -10.40 -14.03 -16.91
C ALA A 189 -11.04 -14.37 -15.56
N ALA A 190 -10.81 -13.54 -14.54
CA ALA A 190 -11.41 -13.67 -13.20
C ALA A 190 -12.94 -13.62 -13.24
N SER A 191 -13.51 -12.70 -14.04
CA SER A 191 -14.96 -12.62 -14.25
C SER A 191 -15.55 -13.88 -14.86
N ARG A 192 -14.87 -14.49 -15.84
CA ARG A 192 -15.34 -15.72 -16.49
C ARG A 192 -15.29 -16.95 -15.56
N THR A 193 -14.32 -17.00 -14.66
CA THR A 193 -14.21 -18.10 -13.67
C THR A 193 -14.98 -17.82 -12.39
N GLY A 194 -15.39 -16.57 -12.15
CA GLY A 194 -15.96 -16.12 -10.88
C GLY A 194 -14.96 -16.12 -9.73
N CYS A 195 -13.66 -16.13 -10.04
CA CYS A 195 -12.61 -16.26 -9.02
C CYS A 195 -11.74 -15.01 -8.96
N PHE A 196 -11.83 -14.31 -7.83
CA PHE A 196 -11.15 -13.05 -7.53
C PHE A 196 -10.26 -13.18 -6.30
N THR A 197 -9.80 -14.39 -5.99
CA THR A 197 -8.89 -14.66 -4.87
C THR A 197 -7.68 -15.43 -5.37
N ARG A 198 -6.66 -15.58 -4.51
CA ARG A 198 -5.46 -16.35 -4.78
C ARG A 198 -5.74 -17.84 -4.99
N HIS A 199 -6.75 -18.35 -4.29
CA HIS A 199 -7.09 -19.77 -4.23
C HIS A 199 -8.28 -20.07 -5.14
N CYS A 200 -7.97 -20.15 -6.43
CA CYS A 200 -8.75 -20.78 -7.47
C CYS A 200 -8.06 -22.11 -7.86
#